data_AF-A0A133RZF1-F1
#
_entry.id   AF-A0A133RZF1-F1
#
_cell.length_a   1.000
_cell.length_b   1.000
_cell.length_c   1.000
_cell.angle_alpha   90.00
_cell.angle_beta   90.00
_cell.angle_gamma   90.00
#
_symmetry.space_group_name_H-M   'P 1'
#
loop_
_entity.id
_entity.type
_entity.pdbx_description
1 polymer ?
#
loop_
_entity_poly.entity_id
_entity_poly.type
_entity_poly.pdbx_seq_one_letter_code
_entity_poly.pdbx_strand_id
1 'polypeptide(L)'
;MLAFVLLVFTMPTEAITLQELQTSPQFKLVHHHEFSNPVTKEGIYVYLNTYSIEPLHYAPPQYTLRGIYYIATVASYGVGIQEKQLTVEYDTNYSLATLIRSSRTMNPSPSMIALIQASESNPGLYMSDVDVARYEADGTVKWTKYSEDTRKFPVNRNHRILYDLADTMFMVTYQQHFDDIVVQ
;
A
#
# COMPACT_ATOMS: atom_id res chain seq x y z
N MET A 1 -2.87 -40.93 -11.01
CA MET A 1 -3.59 -39.68 -11.31
C MET A 1 -3.60 -38.85 -10.03
N LEU A 2 -2.86 -37.75 -9.98
CA LEU A 2 -2.71 -36.92 -8.78
C LEU A 2 -3.76 -35.79 -8.85
N ALA A 3 -4.72 -35.78 -7.94
CA ALA A 3 -5.73 -34.73 -7.87
C ALA A 3 -5.17 -33.54 -7.07
N PHE A 4 -4.95 -32.41 -7.75
CA PHE A 4 -4.76 -31.12 -7.09
C PHE A 4 -6.14 -30.67 -6.57
N VAL A 5 -6.34 -30.72 -5.25
CA VAL A 5 -7.47 -30.04 -4.62
C VAL A 5 -7.13 -28.55 -4.61
N LEU A 6 -7.75 -27.80 -5.51
CA LEU A 6 -7.82 -26.34 -5.40
C LEU A 6 -8.67 -26.03 -4.15
N LEU A 7 -7.99 -25.73 -3.05
CA LEU A 7 -8.60 -25.09 -1.89
C LEU A 7 -8.97 -23.66 -2.31
N VAL A 8 -10.19 -23.50 -2.78
CA VAL A 8 -10.81 -22.20 -2.93
C VAL A 8 -11.24 -21.78 -1.52
N PHE A 9 -10.40 -21.00 -0.84
CA PHE A 9 -10.78 -20.37 0.42
C PHE A 9 -11.82 -19.30 0.14
N THR A 10 -13.10 -19.61 0.36
CA THR A 10 -14.11 -18.59 0.57
C THR A 10 -13.78 -17.95 1.92
N MET A 11 -13.06 -16.83 1.96
CA MET A 11 -12.73 -16.18 3.22
C MET A 11 -14.03 -15.71 3.89
N PRO A 12 -14.42 -16.27 5.06
CA PRO A 12 -15.25 -15.49 5.94
C PRO A 12 -14.44 -14.24 6.31
N THR A 13 -15.09 -13.10 6.50
CA THR A 13 -14.48 -11.93 7.13
C THR A 13 -14.07 -12.35 8.54
N GLU A 14 -12.88 -12.94 8.69
CA GLU A 14 -12.37 -13.41 9.96
C GLU A 14 -12.20 -12.20 10.88
N ALA A 15 -12.57 -12.36 12.15
CA ALA A 15 -12.42 -11.33 13.15
C ALA A 15 -10.93 -10.92 13.25
N ILE A 16 -10.57 -9.69 12.87
CA ILE A 16 -9.19 -9.19 12.97
C ILE A 16 -9.01 -8.42 14.28
N THR A 17 -7.96 -8.72 15.03
CA THR A 17 -7.64 -8.03 16.29
C THR A 17 -6.35 -7.22 16.20
N LEU A 18 -6.18 -6.24 17.09
CA LEU A 18 -4.93 -5.47 17.17
C LEU A 18 -3.73 -6.36 17.49
N GLN A 19 -3.91 -7.35 18.36
CA GLN A 19 -2.85 -8.30 18.71
C GLN A 19 -2.41 -9.08 17.47
N GLU A 20 -3.35 -9.50 16.63
CA GLU A 20 -3.03 -10.22 15.41
C GLU A 20 -2.24 -9.34 14.42
N LEU A 21 -2.68 -8.10 14.21
CA LEU A 21 -1.95 -7.13 13.37
C LEU A 21 -0.51 -6.90 13.85
N GLN A 22 -0.27 -6.98 15.16
CA GLN A 22 1.04 -6.75 15.77
C GLN A 22 1.95 -7.98 15.81
N THR A 23 1.39 -9.19 15.80
CA THR A 23 2.15 -10.42 16.10
C THR A 23 2.21 -11.40 14.94
N SER A 24 1.24 -11.38 14.03
CA SER A 24 1.22 -12.30 12.90
C SER A 24 2.19 -11.86 11.80
N PRO A 25 2.96 -12.80 11.22
CA PRO A 25 4.05 -12.48 10.29
C PRO A 25 3.57 -11.93 8.94
N GLN A 26 2.30 -12.12 8.60
CA GLN A 26 1.72 -11.61 7.36
C GLN A 26 1.51 -10.10 7.39
N PHE A 27 1.38 -9.48 8.57
CA PHE A 27 1.14 -8.06 8.71
C PHE A 27 2.46 -7.30 8.90
N LYS A 28 2.74 -6.39 7.97
CA LYS A 28 3.88 -5.48 8.06
C LYS A 28 3.39 -4.11 8.48
N LEU A 29 3.93 -3.57 9.58
CA LEU A 29 3.70 -2.17 9.95
C LEU A 29 4.39 -1.27 8.92
N VAL A 30 3.60 -0.52 8.15
CA VAL A 30 4.08 0.39 7.09
C VAL A 30 4.19 1.81 7.63
N HIS A 31 3.25 2.24 8.47
CA HIS A 31 3.26 3.58 9.04
C HIS A 31 2.70 3.58 10.45
N HIS A 32 3.21 4.47 11.30
CA HIS A 32 2.58 4.78 12.58
C HIS A 32 2.73 6.26 12.92
N HIS A 33 1.73 6.80 13.61
CA HIS A 33 1.76 8.10 14.22
C HIS A 33 1.21 7.99 15.64
N GLU A 34 2.09 8.14 16.63
CA GLU A 34 1.70 8.19 18.03
C GLU A 34 1.20 9.58 18.39
N PHE A 35 0.12 9.66 19.16
CA PHE A 35 -0.34 10.91 19.75
C PHE A 35 0.66 11.39 20.80
N SER A 36 0.65 12.69 21.10
CA SER A 36 1.69 13.41 21.86
C SER A 36 2.04 12.88 23.26
N ASN A 37 1.32 11.87 23.76
CA ASN A 37 1.62 11.20 25.02
C ASN A 37 2.39 9.88 24.78
N PRO A 38 3.71 9.85 25.03
CA PRO A 38 4.54 8.67 24.75
C PRO A 38 4.24 7.47 25.67
N VAL A 39 3.41 7.63 26.69
CA VAL A 39 3.11 6.57 27.65
C VAL A 39 2.00 5.63 27.17
N THR A 40 1.01 6.14 26.43
CA THR A 40 -0.23 5.39 26.18
C THR A 40 -0.24 4.61 24.87
N LYS A 41 0.81 4.70 24.04
CA LYS A 41 0.89 4.10 22.68
C LYS A 41 -0.37 4.37 21.83
N GLU A 42 -1.10 5.43 22.17
CA GLU A 42 -2.27 5.86 21.42
C GLU A 42 -1.80 6.45 20.09
N GLY A 43 -2.52 6.18 19.02
CA GLY A 43 -2.09 6.57 17.69
C GLY A 43 -2.82 5.87 16.58
N ILE A 44 -2.31 6.12 15.38
CA ILE A 44 -2.77 5.49 14.14
C ILE A 44 -1.65 4.59 13.64
N TYR A 45 -1.99 3.34 13.34
CA TYR A 45 -1.07 2.33 12.84
C TYR A 45 -1.62 1.76 11.54
N VAL A 46 -0.76 1.66 10.52
CA VAL A 46 -1.13 1.17 9.19
C VAL A 46 -0.37 -0.11 8.91
N TYR A 47 -1.10 -1.21 8.78
CA TYR A 47 -0.54 -2.53 8.54
C TYR A 47 -0.90 -3.01 7.13
N LEU A 48 0.07 -3.47 6.37
CA LEU A 48 -0.16 -4.15 5.09
C LEU A 48 -0.20 -5.66 5.32
N ASN A 49 -1.25 -6.34 4.85
CA ASN A 49 -1.25 -7.80 4.79
C ASN A 49 -0.46 -8.25 3.56
N THR A 50 0.80 -8.59 3.76
CA THR A 50 1.73 -8.98 2.70
C THR A 50 1.32 -10.27 1.97
N TYR A 51 0.52 -11.13 2.61
CA TYR A 51 0.04 -12.38 2.00
C TYR A 51 -1.19 -12.17 1.12
N SER A 52 -1.82 -10.99 1.20
CA SER A 52 -2.96 -10.64 0.35
C SER A 52 -2.57 -9.95 -0.96
N ILE A 53 -1.27 -9.68 -1.17
CA ILE A 53 -0.80 -8.97 -2.36
C ILE A 53 -0.90 -9.91 -3.57
N GLU A 54 -1.60 -9.46 -4.60
CA GLU A 54 -1.74 -10.17 -5.86
C GLU A 54 -1.40 -9.26 -7.07
N PRO A 55 -0.61 -9.76 -8.04
CA PRO A 55 -0.38 -9.04 -9.28
C PRO A 55 -1.60 -9.20 -10.21
N LEU A 56 -2.21 -8.08 -10.58
CA LEU A 56 -3.31 -8.03 -11.56
C LEU A 56 -2.81 -7.81 -12.98
N HIS A 57 -1.67 -7.11 -13.12
CA HIS A 57 -1.05 -6.84 -14.41
C HIS A 57 0.48 -6.80 -14.28
N TYR A 58 1.16 -7.45 -15.22
CA TYR A 58 2.62 -7.46 -15.33
C TYR A 58 3.01 -7.31 -16.80
N ALA A 59 3.28 -6.09 -17.23
CA ALA A 59 3.81 -5.79 -18.55
C ALA A 59 4.77 -4.59 -18.46
N PRO A 60 6.06 -4.83 -18.10
CA PRO A 60 7.04 -3.76 -17.98
C PRO A 60 6.98 -2.79 -19.17
N PRO A 61 6.93 -1.47 -18.94
CA PRO A 61 7.19 -0.78 -17.67
C PRO A 61 5.98 -0.62 -16.74
N GLN A 62 4.82 -1.20 -17.07
CA GLN A 62 3.55 -1.04 -16.34
C GLN A 62 3.20 -2.27 -15.49
N TYR A 63 2.71 -2.00 -14.28
CA TYR A 63 2.34 -3.04 -13.32
C TYR A 63 1.06 -2.65 -12.59
N THR A 64 0.29 -3.64 -12.14
CA THR A 64 -0.85 -3.40 -11.25
C THR A 64 -0.83 -4.44 -10.13
N LEU A 65 -0.86 -3.98 -8.88
CA LEU A 65 -0.96 -4.82 -7.70
C LEU A 65 -2.25 -4.50 -6.95
N ARG A 66 -2.84 -5.52 -6.32
CA ARG A 66 -3.95 -5.37 -5.37
C ARG A 66 -3.57 -6.02 -4.05
N GLY A 67 -4.07 -5.50 -2.94
CA GLY A 67 -3.82 -6.05 -1.62
C GLY A 67 -4.72 -5.46 -0.55
N ILE A 68 -4.65 -6.01 0.66
CA ILE A 68 -5.43 -5.57 1.82
C ILE A 68 -4.50 -4.86 2.81
N TYR A 69 -4.95 -3.74 3.34
CA TYR A 69 -4.30 -3.05 4.44
C TYR A 69 -5.30 -2.63 5.51
N TYR A 70 -4.78 -2.42 6.71
CA TYR A 70 -5.55 -2.15 7.91
C TYR A 70 -5.10 -0.83 8.52
N ILE A 71 -6.07 -0.02 8.96
CA ILE A 71 -5.83 1.17 9.76
C ILE A 71 -6.37 0.90 11.16
N ALA A 72 -5.47 0.75 12.13
CA ALA A 72 -5.82 0.63 13.53
C ALA A 72 -5.71 2.00 14.22
N THR A 73 -6.81 2.48 14.77
CA THR A 73 -6.84 3.66 15.65
C THR A 73 -6.92 3.18 17.09
N VAL A 74 -5.89 3.51 17.88
CA VAL A 74 -5.79 3.18 19.29
C VAL A 74 -5.94 4.47 20.09
N ALA A 75 -6.96 4.55 20.93
CA ALA A 75 -7.24 5.70 21.78
C ALA A 75 -7.63 5.25 23.19
N SER A 76 -7.58 6.17 24.15
CA SER A 76 -7.99 5.92 25.55
C SER A 76 -9.39 5.32 25.73
N TYR A 77 -10.32 5.55 24.79
CA TYR A 77 -11.69 5.03 24.82
C TYR A 77 -11.89 3.75 24.01
N GLY A 78 -10.86 3.21 23.36
CA GLY A 78 -10.94 1.93 22.65
C GLY A 78 -10.07 1.83 21.39
N VAL A 79 -10.20 0.69 20.71
CA VAL A 79 -9.53 0.39 19.44
C VAL A 79 -10.58 0.23 18.35
N GLY A 80 -10.33 0.85 17.19
CA GLY A 80 -11.09 0.62 15.97
C GLY A 80 -10.16 0.23 14.83
N ILE A 81 -10.53 -0.80 14.07
CA ILE A 81 -9.74 -1.29 12.93
C ILE A 81 -10.57 -1.14 11.66
N GLN A 82 -10.00 -0.52 10.64
CA GLN A 82 -10.58 -0.44 9.30
C GLN A 82 -9.78 -1.33 8.38
N GLU A 83 -10.47 -2.18 7.63
CA GLU A 83 -9.89 -2.96 6.54
C GLU A 83 -10.24 -2.32 5.21
N LYS A 84 -9.23 -2.20 4.36
CA LYS A 84 -9.33 -1.61 3.05
C LYS A 84 -8.63 -2.48 2.02
N GLN A 85 -9.20 -2.55 0.82
CA GLN A 85 -8.55 -3.14 -0.34
C GLN A 85 -7.97 -2.03 -1.20
N LEU A 86 -6.66 -2.07 -1.42
CA LEU A 86 -5.91 -1.12 -2.22
C LEU A 86 -5.59 -1.75 -3.58
N THR A 87 -5.77 -0.98 -4.65
CA THR A 87 -5.24 -1.28 -5.98
C THR A 87 -4.28 -0.17 -6.38
N VAL A 88 -3.07 -0.55 -6.81
CA VAL A 88 -2.01 0.38 -7.22
C VAL A 88 -1.59 0.06 -8.64
N GLU A 89 -1.57 1.07 -9.49
CA GLU A 89 -0.98 1.04 -10.82
C GLU A 89 0.36 1.75 -10.79
N TYR A 90 1.37 1.07 -11.32
CA TYR A 90 2.76 1.51 -11.37
C TYR A 90 3.16 1.69 -12.83
N ASP A 91 3.81 2.81 -13.13
CA ASP A 91 4.53 3.06 -14.38
C ASP A 91 5.97 3.42 -14.06
N THR A 92 6.84 2.43 -14.25
CA THR A 92 8.27 2.54 -13.92
C THR A 92 9.05 3.46 -14.87
N ASN A 93 8.44 3.98 -15.93
CA ASN A 93 9.03 5.09 -16.69
C ASN A 93 9.20 6.35 -15.82
N TYR A 94 8.42 6.45 -14.74
CA TYR A 94 8.41 7.58 -13.82
C TYR A 94 9.04 7.26 -12.45
N SER A 95 9.69 6.11 -12.32
CA SER A 95 10.56 5.86 -11.16
C SER A 95 11.65 6.93 -11.11
N LEU A 96 12.09 7.29 -9.91
CA LEU A 96 13.10 8.33 -9.75
C LEU A 96 14.41 7.98 -10.49
N ALA A 97 14.86 6.72 -10.43
CA ALA A 97 16.06 6.28 -11.13
C ALA A 97 15.92 6.34 -12.66
N THR A 98 14.77 5.99 -13.24
CA THR A 98 14.51 6.14 -14.68
C THR A 98 14.51 7.62 -15.08
N LEU A 99 13.86 8.50 -14.31
CA LEU A 99 13.83 9.94 -14.59
C LEU A 99 15.24 10.55 -14.56
N ILE A 100 16.06 10.20 -13.55
CA ILE A 100 17.46 10.62 -13.46
C ILE A 100 18.26 10.14 -14.67
N ARG A 101 18.11 8.87 -15.08
CA ARG A 101 18.81 8.33 -16.25
C ARG A 101 18.43 9.07 -17.53
N SER A 102 17.13 9.23 -17.79
CA SER A 102 16.61 9.92 -18.97
C SER A 102 17.08 11.37 -19.05
N SER A 103 17.14 12.08 -17.92
CA SER A 103 17.62 13.46 -17.85
C SER A 103 19.02 13.68 -18.42
N ARG A 104 19.92 12.69 -18.25
CA ARG A 104 21.32 12.77 -18.70
C ARG A 104 21.47 12.75 -20.23
N THR A 105 20.42 12.32 -20.93
CA THR A 105 20.38 12.28 -22.40
C THR A 105 19.73 13.54 -23.00
N MET A 106 19.13 14.40 -22.17
CA MET A 106 18.50 15.65 -22.60
C MET A 106 19.54 16.77 -22.75
N ASN A 107 19.31 17.67 -23.71
CA ASN A 107 20.15 18.85 -23.91
C ASN A 107 19.28 20.12 -24.09
N PRO A 108 19.31 21.08 -23.14
CA PRO A 108 20.08 21.04 -21.88
C PRO A 108 19.51 19.99 -20.91
N SER A 109 20.38 19.44 -20.05
CA SER A 109 19.92 18.57 -18.95
C SER A 109 19.11 19.39 -17.95
N PRO A 110 17.94 18.91 -17.49
CA PRO A 110 17.20 19.57 -16.41
C PRO A 110 17.99 19.52 -15.09
N SER A 111 17.67 20.45 -14.18
CA SER A 111 18.19 20.43 -12.82
C SER A 111 17.52 19.34 -11.98
N MET A 112 18.16 18.94 -10.87
CA MET A 112 17.58 17.96 -9.95
C MET A 112 16.23 18.43 -9.36
N ILE A 113 16.08 19.75 -9.11
CA ILE A 113 14.81 20.32 -8.64
C ILE A 113 13.70 20.15 -9.68
N ALA A 114 14.00 20.37 -10.96
CA ALA A 114 13.03 20.17 -12.04
C ALA A 114 12.62 18.69 -12.16
N LEU A 115 13.55 17.75 -11.92
CA LEU A 115 13.23 16.32 -11.90
C LEU A 115 12.33 15.94 -10.72
N ILE A 116 12.59 16.47 -9.53
CA ILE A 116 11.72 16.26 -8.36
C ILE A 116 10.31 16.77 -8.66
N GLN A 117 10.17 18.00 -9.15
CA GLN A 117 8.86 18.59 -9.51
C GLN A 117 8.13 17.78 -10.58
N ALA A 118 8.85 17.29 -11.59
CA ALA A 118 8.27 16.41 -12.61
C ALA A 118 7.76 15.10 -11.99
N SER A 119 8.56 14.50 -11.09
CA SER A 119 8.19 13.27 -10.38
C SER A 119 7.05 13.46 -9.37
N GLU A 120 6.81 14.68 -8.90
CA GLU A 120 5.67 15.01 -8.04
C GLU A 120 4.39 15.26 -8.84
N SER A 121 4.54 15.81 -10.04
CA SER A 121 3.44 16.13 -10.97
C SER A 121 2.94 14.88 -11.71
N ASN A 122 3.85 13.99 -12.10
CA ASN A 122 3.53 12.68 -12.65
C ASN A 122 4.34 11.60 -11.91
N PRO A 123 3.77 11.03 -10.84
CA PRO A 123 4.50 10.10 -9.98
C PRO A 123 4.62 8.69 -10.53
N GLY A 124 3.94 8.35 -11.63
CA GLY A 124 3.84 6.97 -12.11
C GLY A 124 3.13 6.02 -11.16
N LEU A 125 2.46 6.53 -10.12
CA LEU A 125 1.70 5.75 -9.16
C LEU A 125 0.28 6.28 -9.12
N TYR A 126 -0.69 5.41 -9.36
CA TYR A 126 -2.11 5.72 -9.25
C TYR A 126 -2.78 4.72 -8.33
N MET A 127 -3.55 5.21 -7.37
CA MET A 127 -4.18 4.38 -6.36
C MET A 127 -5.68 4.55 -6.34
N SER A 128 -6.36 3.46 -5.99
CA SER A 128 -7.74 3.46 -5.54
C SER A 128 -7.86 2.51 -4.36
N ASP A 129 -8.53 2.93 -3.29
CA ASP A 129 -8.88 2.05 -2.18
C ASP A 129 -10.39 1.97 -1.98
N VAL A 130 -10.84 0.81 -1.50
CA VAL A 130 -12.23 0.58 -1.12
C VAL A 130 -12.28 0.15 0.33
N ASP A 131 -13.24 0.69 1.08
CA ASP A 131 -13.57 0.16 2.39
C ASP A 131 -14.09 -1.27 2.25
N VAL A 132 -13.67 -2.16 3.14
CA VAL A 132 -14.11 -3.56 3.17
C VAL A 132 -14.90 -3.83 4.44
N ALA A 133 -14.27 -3.61 5.58
CA ALA A 133 -14.85 -3.90 6.89
C ALA A 133 -14.33 -2.96 7.97
N ARG A 134 -15.07 -2.87 9.08
CA ARG A 134 -14.62 -2.25 10.32
C ARG A 134 -14.83 -3.20 11.49
N TYR A 135 -13.84 -3.26 12.38
CA TYR A 135 -13.82 -4.13 13.53
C TYR A 135 -13.66 -3.34 14.82
N GLU A 136 -14.30 -3.84 15.88
CA GLU A 136 -14.09 -3.41 17.25
C GLU A 136 -12.82 -4.04 17.84
N ALA A 137 -12.45 -3.64 19.06
CA ALA A 137 -11.22 -4.09 19.74
C ALA A 137 -11.11 -5.61 19.92
N ASP A 138 -12.24 -6.30 20.08
CA ASP A 138 -12.33 -7.76 20.23
C ASP A 138 -12.39 -8.52 18.89
N GLY A 139 -12.27 -7.79 17.77
CA GLY A 139 -12.37 -8.34 16.42
C GLY A 139 -13.80 -8.50 15.91
N THR A 140 -14.82 -8.13 16.68
CA THR A 140 -16.21 -8.16 16.21
C THR A 140 -16.39 -7.21 15.04
N VAL A 141 -16.97 -7.72 13.95
CA VAL A 141 -17.30 -6.91 12.76
C VAL A 141 -18.40 -5.90 13.11
N LYS A 142 -18.07 -4.61 13.09
CA LYS A 142 -19.01 -3.51 13.27
C LYS A 142 -19.86 -3.28 12.03
N TRP A 143 -19.24 -3.35 10.85
CA TRP A 143 -19.92 -3.32 9.56
C TRP A 143 -19.02 -3.83 8.45
N THR A 144 -19.66 -4.32 7.38
CA THR A 144 -19.05 -4.62 6.09
C THR A 144 -19.71 -3.74 5.03
N LYS A 145 -18.93 -2.96 4.30
CA LYS A 145 -19.45 -2.13 3.21
C LYS A 145 -18.37 -2.04 2.16
N TYR A 146 -18.63 -2.66 1.02
CA TYR A 146 -17.86 -2.45 -0.18
C TYR A 146 -18.30 -1.11 -0.79
N SER A 147 -17.45 -0.09 -0.73
CA SER A 147 -17.67 1.16 -1.45
C SER A 147 -16.92 1.09 -2.78
N GLU A 148 -17.62 1.12 -3.91
CA GLU A 148 -17.01 1.13 -5.25
C GLU A 148 -16.43 2.51 -5.64
N ASP A 149 -15.90 3.29 -4.69
CA ASP A 149 -15.17 4.51 -5.07
C ASP A 149 -13.81 4.10 -5.66
N THR A 150 -13.83 3.65 -6.91
CA THR A 150 -12.65 3.21 -7.65
C THR A 150 -11.93 4.38 -8.31
N ARG A 151 -12.17 5.62 -7.85
CA ARG A 151 -11.50 6.79 -8.42
C ARG A 151 -10.01 6.69 -8.14
N LYS A 152 -9.27 6.56 -9.23
CA LYS A 152 -7.82 6.59 -9.18
C LYS A 152 -7.33 8.00 -8.95
N PHE A 153 -6.38 8.16 -8.05
CA PHE A 153 -5.70 9.43 -7.82
C PHE A 153 -4.18 9.23 -7.83
N PRO A 154 -3.42 10.23 -8.30
CA PRO A 154 -1.96 10.14 -8.35
C PRO A 154 -1.38 10.16 -6.93
N VAL A 155 -0.39 9.29 -6.68
CA VAL A 155 0.29 9.18 -5.40
C VAL A 155 1.76 9.52 -5.57
N ASN A 156 2.12 10.76 -5.24
CA ASN A 156 3.52 11.16 -5.13
C ASN A 156 4.07 10.96 -3.70
N ARG A 157 5.38 11.18 -3.56
CA ARG A 157 6.17 10.99 -2.31
C ARG A 157 5.71 11.86 -1.14
N ASN A 158 4.92 12.91 -1.37
CA ASN A 158 4.35 13.74 -0.30
C ASN A 158 3.16 13.05 0.40
N HIS A 159 2.53 12.07 -0.26
CA HIS A 159 1.49 11.23 0.32
C HIS A 159 2.10 10.06 1.13
N ARG A 160 2.92 10.36 2.15
CA ARG A 160 3.76 9.37 2.86
C ARG A 160 3.12 8.01 3.07
N ILE A 161 1.97 7.94 3.75
CA ILE A 161 1.30 6.66 4.06
C ILE A 161 0.98 5.85 2.80
N LEU A 162 0.40 6.50 1.79
CA LEU A 162 -0.02 5.85 0.56
C LEU A 162 1.18 5.44 -0.29
N TYR A 163 2.18 6.32 -0.40
CA TYR A 163 3.42 6.01 -1.10
C TYR A 163 4.16 4.83 -0.46
N ASP A 164 4.30 4.83 0.87
CA ASP A 164 4.96 3.75 1.63
C ASP A 164 4.22 2.41 1.47
N LEU A 165 2.87 2.43 1.37
CA LEU A 165 2.07 1.26 1.04
C LEU A 165 2.38 0.76 -0.39
N ALA A 166 2.37 1.65 -1.38
CA ALA A 166 2.71 1.33 -2.77
C ALA A 166 4.07 0.66 -2.88
N ASP A 167 5.08 1.31 -2.30
CA ASP A 167 6.47 0.90 -2.41
C ASP A 167 6.71 -0.40 -1.63
N THR A 168 6.08 -0.56 -0.46
CA THR A 168 6.13 -1.83 0.28
C THR A 168 5.49 -2.96 -0.51
N MET A 169 4.32 -2.76 -1.14
CA MET A 169 3.69 -3.79 -1.98
C MET A 169 4.59 -4.18 -3.15
N PHE A 170 5.22 -3.19 -3.78
CA PHE A 170 6.11 -3.38 -4.90
C PHE A 170 7.39 -4.14 -4.49
N MET A 171 8.00 -3.76 -3.36
CA MET A 171 9.16 -4.44 -2.78
C MET A 171 8.85 -5.89 -2.38
N VAL A 172 7.69 -6.16 -1.76
CA VAL A 172 7.30 -7.53 -1.41
C VAL A 172 7.14 -8.40 -2.65
N THR A 173 6.54 -7.86 -3.71
CA THR A 173 6.23 -8.62 -4.94
C THR A 173 7.45 -8.81 -5.83
N TYR A 174 8.24 -7.76 -6.03
CA TYR A 174 9.31 -7.72 -7.04
C TYR A 174 10.72 -7.60 -6.45
N GLN A 175 10.86 -7.54 -5.12
CA GLN A 175 12.15 -7.48 -4.41
C GLN A 175 13.00 -6.27 -4.80
N GLN A 176 12.36 -5.17 -5.19
CA GLN A 176 12.99 -3.89 -5.50
C GLN A 176 12.05 -2.74 -5.11
N HIS A 177 12.60 -1.59 -4.69
CA HIS A 177 11.80 -0.38 -4.50
C HIS A 177 11.35 0.20 -5.84
N PHE A 178 10.17 0.81 -5.88
CA PHE A 178 9.64 1.40 -7.12
C PHE A 178 10.60 2.44 -7.70
N ASP A 179 11.16 3.29 -6.84
CA ASP A 179 12.05 4.38 -7.24
C ASP A 179 13.44 3.93 -7.72
N ASP A 180 13.82 2.69 -7.43
CA ASP A 180 15.12 2.12 -7.81
C ASP A 180 15.10 1.47 -9.19
N ILE A 181 13.92 1.32 -9.82
CA ILE A 181 13.82 0.71 -11.14
C ILE A 181 14.41 1.63 -12.20
N VAL A 182 15.20 1.05 -13.10
CA VAL A 182 15.68 1.70 -14.30
C VAL A 182 15.13 0.94 -15.51
N VAL A 183 14.19 1.56 -16.23
CA VAL A 183 13.71 1.02 -17.51
C VAL A 183 14.81 1.16 -18.55
N GLN A 184 15.00 0.12 -19.39
CA GLN A 184 16.12 0.05 -20.36
C GLN A 184 16.03 1.10 -21.45
#